data_AF-A0A0L6Z930-F1
#
_entry.id   AF-A0A0L6Z930-F1
#
_cell.length_a   1.000
_cell.length_b   1.000
_cell.length_c   1.000
_cell.angle_alpha   90.00
_cell.angle_beta   90.00
_cell.angle_gamma   90.00
#
_symmetry.space_group_name_H-M   'P 1'
#
loop_
_entity.id
_entity.type
_entity.pdbx_description
1 polymer ?
#
loop_
_entity_poly.entity_id
_entity_poly.type
_entity_poly.pdbx_seq_one_letter_code
_entity_poly.pdbx_strand_id
1 'polypeptide(L)'
;MINLEVLRLELNYLQQVVNRTLGNMDAWKLGKAITVLVTCFLNPTTYDSLSLSHLQAVEQYLNQIQQEVEPCEYKLLLNNIPTIRNFLEKIKFEISKC
;
A
#
# COMPACT_ATOMS: atom_id res chain seq x y z
N MET A 1 -12.44 -7.29 9.34
CA MET A 1 -13.12 -6.14 8.70
C MET A 1 -12.10 -5.03 8.55
N ILE A 2 -12.07 -4.32 7.42
CA ILE A 2 -11.15 -3.18 7.21
C ILE A 2 -11.89 -1.91 7.63
N ASN A 3 -11.28 -1.10 8.50
CA ASN A 3 -11.79 0.22 8.80
C ASN A 3 -11.23 1.22 7.77
N LEU A 4 -12.09 1.74 6.89
CA LEU A 4 -11.69 2.65 5.80
C LEU A 4 -11.18 4.01 6.31
N GLU A 5 -11.65 4.48 7.47
CA GLU A 5 -11.15 5.71 8.06
C GLU A 5 -9.72 5.56 8.56
N VAL A 6 -9.42 4.45 9.25
CA VAL A 6 -8.06 4.11 9.68
C VAL A 6 -7.17 3.90 8.46
N LEU A 7 -7.64 3.15 7.46
CA LEU A 7 -6.91 2.97 6.20
C LEU A 7 -6.54 4.33 5.58
N ARG A 8 -7.48 5.28 5.49
CA ARG A 8 -7.21 6.63 4.95
C ARG A 8 -6.11 7.37 5.72
N LEU A 9 -6.09 7.27 7.05
CA LEU A 9 -5.06 7.89 7.89
C LEU A 9 -3.69 7.26 7.68
N GLU A 10 -3.62 5.92 7.69
CA GLU A 10 -2.38 5.19 7.41
C GLU A 10 -1.85 5.48 6.01
N LEU A 11 -2.74 5.65 5.02
CA LEU A 11 -2.37 5.99 3.65
C LEU A 11 -1.75 7.38 3.55
N ASN A 12 -2.33 8.35 4.25
CA ASN A 12 -1.75 9.68 4.33
C ASN A 12 -0.35 9.65 4.96
N TYR A 13 -0.20 8.89 6.05
CA TYR A 13 1.10 8.69 6.70
C TYR A 13 2.12 8.05 5.75
N LEU A 14 1.77 6.95 5.08
CA LEU A 14 2.65 6.25 4.14
C LEU A 14 3.05 7.14 2.96
N GLN A 15 2.12 7.93 2.41
CA GLN A 15 2.43 8.90 1.35
C GLN A 15 3.44 9.95 1.81
N GLN A 16 3.33 10.44 3.04
CA GLN A 16 4.30 11.39 3.58
C GLN A 16 5.69 10.75 3.76
N VAL A 17 5.74 9.50 4.22
CA VAL A 17 7.00 8.75 4.35
C VAL A 17 7.65 8.54 2.98
N VAL A 18 6.90 8.04 1.99
CA VAL A 18 7.41 7.89 0.62
C VAL A 18 7.87 9.23 0.04
N ASN A 19 7.13 10.33 0.25
CA ASN A 19 7.53 11.63 -0.25
C ASN A 19 8.86 12.11 0.35
N ARG A 20 9.07 11.88 1.66
CA ARG A 20 10.30 12.27 2.35
C ARG A 20 11.50 11.39 1.98
N THR A 21 11.27 10.10 1.75
CA THR A 21 12.34 9.12 1.49
C THR A 21 12.68 8.99 0.01
N LEU A 22 11.67 8.91 -0.86
CA LEU A 22 11.81 8.60 -2.29
C LEU A 22 11.43 9.76 -3.21
N GLY A 23 10.65 10.71 -2.70
CA GLY A 23 10.27 11.94 -3.41
C GLY A 23 8.80 12.00 -3.85
N ASN A 24 8.38 13.19 -4.29
CA ASN A 24 6.98 13.51 -4.56
C ASN A 24 6.36 12.68 -5.69
N MET A 25 7.16 12.34 -6.72
CA MET A 25 6.68 11.53 -7.84
C MET A 25 6.30 10.11 -7.38
N ASP A 26 7.09 9.51 -6.50
CA ASP A 26 6.83 8.18 -5.97
C ASP A 26 5.66 8.18 -4.99
N ALA A 27 5.52 9.22 -4.17
CA ALA A 27 4.35 9.39 -3.30
C ALA A 27 3.04 9.47 -4.11
N TRP A 28 3.07 10.17 -5.25
CA TRP A 28 1.94 10.24 -6.17
C TRP A 28 1.62 8.89 -6.83
N LYS A 29 2.64 8.17 -7.31
CA LYS A 29 2.47 6.82 -7.91
C LYS A 29 1.92 5.81 -6.90
N LEU A 30 2.41 5.83 -5.67
CA LEU A 30 1.88 5.03 -4.57
C LEU A 30 0.39 5.32 -4.35
N GLY A 31 0.01 6.59 -4.26
CA GLY A 31 -1.38 7.00 -4.09
C GLY A 31 -2.30 6.48 -5.20
N LYS A 32 -1.83 6.51 -6.45
CA LYS A 32 -2.57 5.93 -7.58
C LYS A 32 -2.73 4.42 -7.46
N ALA A 33 -1.64 3.70 -7.17
CA ALA A 33 -1.68 2.24 -7.04
C ALA A 33 -2.70 1.82 -5.96
N ILE A 34 -2.67 2.46 -4.80
CA ILE A 34 -3.60 2.18 -3.72
C ILE A 34 -5.04 2.53 -4.10
N THR A 35 -5.28 3.63 -4.81
CA THR A 35 -6.63 4.01 -5.26
C THR A 35 -7.23 2.93 -6.15
N VAL A 36 -6.45 2.37 -7.07
CA VAL A 36 -6.88 1.24 -7.90
C VAL A 36 -7.20 0.02 -7.05
N LEU A 37 -6.30 -0.34 -6.13
CA LEU A 37 -6.50 -1.48 -5.22
C LEU A 37 -7.76 -1.33 -4.35
N VAL A 38 -8.03 -0.13 -3.82
CA VAL A 38 -9.25 0.15 -3.04
C VAL A 38 -10.48 0.02 -3.92
N THR A 39 -10.41 0.47 -5.17
CA THR A 39 -11.51 0.35 -6.13
C THR A 39 -11.82 -1.12 -6.42
N CYS A 40 -10.81 -1.96 -6.61
CA CYS A 40 -10.98 -3.40 -6.80
C CYS A 40 -11.50 -4.09 -5.54
N PHE A 41 -11.02 -3.70 -4.36
CA PHE A 41 -11.52 -4.23 -3.09
C PHE A 41 -13.00 -3.92 -2.85
N LEU A 42 -13.46 -2.73 -3.23
CA LEU A 42 -14.88 -2.37 -3.15
C LEU A 42 -15.73 -3.03 -4.24
N ASN A 43 -15.13 -3.40 -5.38
CA ASN A 43 -15.80 -4.03 -6.52
C ASN A 43 -15.04 -5.28 -6.99
N PRO A 44 -15.16 -6.43 -6.30
CA PRO A 44 -14.30 -7.59 -6.54
C PRO A 44 -14.37 -8.20 -7.95
N THR A 45 -15.40 -7.86 -8.75
CA THR A 45 -15.48 -8.26 -10.15
C THR A 45 -14.45 -7.55 -11.05
N THR A 46 -13.70 -6.59 -10.52
CA THR A 46 -12.71 -5.81 -11.27
C THR A 46 -11.26 -6.20 -10.96
N TYR A 47 -11.02 -7.30 -10.22
CA TYR A 47 -9.67 -7.85 -10.12
C TYR A 47 -9.22 -8.38 -11.48
N ASP A 48 -8.09 -7.85 -11.93
CA ASP A 48 -7.47 -8.16 -13.22
C ASP A 48 -5.94 -8.19 -13.08
N SER A 49 -5.22 -8.36 -14.18
CA SER A 49 -3.75 -8.36 -14.18
C SER A 49 -3.15 -7.04 -13.68
N LEU A 50 -3.84 -5.90 -13.85
CA LEU A 50 -3.40 -4.60 -13.37
C LEU A 50 -3.45 -4.53 -11.83
N SER A 51 -4.41 -5.20 -11.22
CA SER A 51 -4.53 -5.29 -9.76
C SER A 51 -3.29 -5.95 -9.12
N LEU A 52 -2.76 -7.00 -9.75
CA LEU A 52 -1.52 -7.64 -9.30
C LEU A 52 -0.31 -6.70 -9.44
N SER A 53 -0.20 -5.99 -10.57
CA SER A 53 0.89 -5.02 -10.78
C SER A 53 0.85 -3.89 -9.76
N HIS A 54 -0.34 -3.40 -9.40
CA HIS A 54 -0.48 -2.35 -8.38
C HIS A 54 -0.15 -2.85 -6.97
N LEU A 55 -0.56 -4.08 -6.63
CA LEU A 55 -0.17 -4.73 -5.38
C LEU A 55 1.37 -4.82 -5.27
N GLN A 56 2.02 -5.35 -6.31
CA GLN A 56 3.48 -5.46 -6.37
C GLN A 56 4.16 -4.08 -6.28
N ALA A 57 3.59 -3.05 -6.89
CA ALA A 57 4.13 -1.70 -6.81
C ALA A 57 4.11 -1.16 -5.37
N VAL A 58 3.05 -1.41 -4.59
CA VAL A 58 3.00 -1.00 -3.17
C VAL A 58 4.06 -1.75 -2.36
N GLU A 59 4.23 -3.05 -2.58
CA GLU A 59 5.27 -3.84 -1.91
C GLU A 59 6.68 -3.37 -2.26
N GLN A 60 6.92 -3.01 -3.52
CA GLN A 60 8.18 -2.45 -3.97
C GLN A 60 8.50 -1.13 -3.26
N TYR A 61 7.52 -0.25 -3.06
CA TYR A 61 7.74 0.98 -2.31
C TYR A 61 8.11 0.72 -0.85
N LEU A 62 7.48 -0.25 -0.19
CA LEU A 62 7.85 -0.64 1.18
C LEU A 62 9.28 -1.20 1.24
N ASN A 63 9.64 -2.05 0.27
CA ASN A 63 10.99 -2.61 0.17
C ASN A 63 12.04 -1.52 -0.12
N GLN A 64 11.73 -0.54 -0.98
CA GLN A 64 12.62 0.58 -1.25
C GLN A 64 12.83 1.43 0.01
N ILE A 65 11.76 1.77 0.73
CA ILE A 65 11.90 2.48 2.01
C ILE A 65 12.80 1.70 2.97
N GLN A 66 12.64 0.38 3.08
CA GLN A 66 13.49 -0.46 3.93
C GLN A 66 14.99 -0.36 3.61
N GLN A 67 15.36 -0.12 2.35
CA GLN A 67 16.76 0.03 1.95
C GLN A 67 17.32 1.43 2.25
N GLU A 68 16.46 2.44 2.37
CA GLU A 68 16.83 3.85 2.49
C GLU A 68 16.79 4.38 3.95
N VAL A 69 16.13 3.67 4.86
CA VAL A 69 15.94 4.11 6.25
C VAL A 69 16.53 3.13 7.26
N GLU A 70 16.80 3.60 8.47
CA GLU A 70 17.31 2.75 9.54
C GLU A 70 16.30 1.65 9.92
N PRO A 71 16.74 0.44 10.35
CA PRO A 71 15.84 -0.65 10.70
C PRO A 71 14.79 -0.29 11.76
N CYS A 72 15.13 0.60 12.70
CA CYS A 72 14.21 1.08 13.73
C CYS A 72 13.11 1.99 13.15
N GLU A 73 13.44 2.84 12.17
CA GLU A 73 12.49 3.71 11.47
C GLU A 73 11.56 2.89 10.58
N TYR A 74 12.11 1.89 9.87
CA TYR A 74 11.28 0.97 9.08
C TYR A 74 10.32 0.16 9.97
N LYS A 75 10.78 -0.31 11.13
CA LYS A 75 9.90 -0.97 12.11
C LYS A 75 8.80 -0.03 12.60
N LEU A 76 9.11 1.24 12.85
CA LEU A 76 8.13 2.25 13.23
C LEU A 76 7.10 2.49 12.11
N LEU A 77 7.53 2.58 10.85
CA LEU A 77 6.65 2.66 9.69
C LEU A 77 5.65 1.51 9.69
N LEU A 78 6.13 0.25 9.76
CA LEU A 78 5.27 -0.93 9.72
C LEU A 78 4.25 -0.98 10.88
N ASN A 79 4.62 -0.46 12.06
CA ASN A 79 3.73 -0.36 13.22
C ASN A 79 2.63 0.71 13.03
N ASN A 80 2.87 1.72 12.18
CA ASN A 80 1.92 2.78 11.88
C ASN A 80 1.01 2.48 10.68
N ILE A 81 1.23 1.36 9.97
CA ILE A 81 0.41 0.97 8.80
C ILE A 81 -0.22 -0.45 8.90
N PRO A 82 -0.68 -0.92 10.08
CA PRO A 82 -1.19 -2.28 10.23
C PRO A 82 -2.41 -2.59 9.35
N THR A 83 -3.28 -1.60 9.12
CA THR A 83 -4.48 -1.76 8.28
C THR A 83 -4.11 -1.88 6.81
N ILE A 84 -3.14 -1.11 6.32
CA ILE A 84 -2.60 -1.25 4.95
C ILE A 84 -2.03 -2.66 4.77
N ARG A 85 -1.22 -3.16 5.71
CA ARG A 85 -0.65 -4.50 5.61
C ARG A 85 -1.74 -5.57 5.51
N ASN A 86 -2.74 -5.51 6.38
CA ASN A 86 -3.88 -6.42 6.33
C ASN A 86 -4.71 -6.28 5.03
N PHE A 87 -4.83 -5.07 4.50
CA PHE A 87 -5.48 -4.79 3.22
C PHE A 87 -4.76 -5.46 2.04
N LEU A 88 -3.44 -5.33 1.95
CA LEU A 88 -2.63 -5.97 0.89
C LEU A 88 -2.73 -7.50 0.94
N GLU A 89 -2.69 -8.10 2.13
CA GLU A 89 -2.87 -9.56 2.29
C GLU A 89 -4.26 -10.05 1.85
N LYS A 90 -5.31 -9.25 2.10
CA LYS A 90 -6.65 -9.55 1.63
C LYS A 90 -6.76 -9.50 0.12
N ILE A 91 -6.17 -8.48 -0.50
CA ILE A 91 -6.11 -8.37 -1.96
C ILE A 91 -5.37 -9.56 -2.57
N LYS A 92 -4.20 -9.94 -2.02
CA LYS A 92 -3.46 -11.13 -2.47
C LYS A 92 -4.34 -12.37 -2.47
N PHE A 93 -5.06 -12.58 -1.37
CA PHE A 93 -5.95 -13.71 -1.22
C PHE A 93 -7.11 -13.67 -2.23
N GLU A 94 -7.69 -12.50 -2.49
CA GLU A 94 -8.77 -12.36 -3.48
C GLU A 94 -8.27 -12.58 -4.91
N ILE A 95 -7.13 -12.00 -5.29
CA ILE A 95 -6.49 -12.23 -6.60
C ILE A 95 -6.17 -13.71 -6.81
N SER A 96 -5.73 -14.43 -5.77
CA SER A 96 -5.43 -15.87 -5.89
C SER A 96 -6.65 -16.76 -6.17
N LYS A 97 -7.87 -16.23 -6.06
CA LYS A 97 -9.12 -16.92 -6.39
C LYS A 97 -9.66 -16.61 -7.79
N CYS A 98 -9.04 -15.65 -8.47
CA CYS A 98 -9.39 -15.23 -9.82
C CYS A 98 -8.58 -16.00 -10.87
#